data_AF-A0A7S2UFT7-F1
#
_entry.id   AF-A0A7S2UFT7-F1
#
_cell.length_a   1.000
_cell.length_b   1.000
_cell.length_c   1.000
_cell.angle_alpha   90.00
_cell.angle_beta   90.00
_cell.angle_gamma   90.00
#
_symmetry.space_group_name_H-M   'P 1'
#
loop_
_entity.id
_entity.type
_entity.pdbx_description
1 polymer ?
#
loop_
_entity_poly.entity_id
_entity_poly.type
_entity_poly.pdbx_seq_one_letter_code
_entity_poly.pdbx_strand_id
1 'polypeptide(L)'
;GLPLFTAAGHSRLIYIPLLGKPAATLLDRRRSISSSTTILQAHAGHRKEPNPAFARNKKIVELGRKGKWKEMILIHEKEKEGFNNVNYATTMSQLGRIRFVDHRDPLFRAFLDDLGNQVEMRGLRWMDAQSIGIIMPAIAKMNLRNERTSKILFSLVEKHAEELVKEGNPKSISHTVWACAKLGV
;
A
#
# COMPACT_ATOMS: atom_id res chain seq x y z
N GLY A 1 -27.75 -19.25 -41.10
CA GLY A 1 -27.05 -19.24 -42.38
C GLY A 1 -25.95 -18.19 -42.33
N LEU A 2 -24.70 -18.62 -42.24
CA LEU A 2 -23.57 -17.94 -42.88
C LEU A 2 -23.65 -18.25 -44.37
N PRO A 3 -23.17 -17.35 -45.25
CA PRO A 3 -21.94 -17.66 -45.99
C PRO A 3 -20.98 -16.44 -46.17
N LEU A 4 -19.66 -16.63 -46.01
CA LEU A 4 -18.61 -16.81 -47.06
C LEU A 4 -18.06 -15.45 -47.56
N PHE A 5 -16.83 -14.99 -47.27
CA PHE A 5 -15.48 -15.49 -47.64
C PHE A 5 -15.33 -15.98 -49.08
N THR A 6 -14.57 -15.23 -49.90
CA THR A 6 -13.59 -15.60 -50.97
C THR A 6 -13.51 -14.47 -52.01
N ALA A 7 -12.42 -14.15 -52.72
CA ALA A 7 -11.06 -14.70 -52.82
C ALA A 7 -10.15 -13.68 -53.55
N ALA A 8 -8.83 -13.87 -53.37
CA ALA A 8 -7.72 -13.80 -54.35
C ALA A 8 -7.68 -12.64 -55.38
N GLY A 9 -6.57 -11.95 -55.63
CA GLY A 9 -5.16 -12.30 -55.50
C GLY A 9 -4.43 -11.69 -56.71
N HIS A 10 -3.17 -11.28 -56.56
CA HIS A 10 -2.05 -11.60 -57.45
C HIS A 10 -0.81 -10.77 -57.11
N SER A 11 0.28 -11.52 -56.95
CA SER A 11 1.65 -11.15 -56.64
C SER A 11 2.33 -10.27 -57.70
N ARG A 12 3.30 -9.46 -57.27
CA ARG A 12 4.57 -9.31 -58.01
C ARG A 12 5.72 -9.02 -57.06
N LEU A 13 6.55 -10.05 -56.88
CA LEU A 13 7.95 -9.93 -56.43
C LEU A 13 8.75 -9.13 -57.47
N ILE A 14 9.64 -8.26 -56.99
CA ILE A 14 10.85 -7.89 -57.73
C ILE A 14 12.05 -8.18 -56.83
N TYR A 15 12.97 -8.96 -57.39
CA TYR A 15 14.25 -9.43 -56.85
C TYR A 15 15.38 -8.90 -57.76
N ILE A 16 16.62 -9.25 -57.41
CA ILE A 16 17.90 -9.23 -58.19
C ILE A 16 18.83 -8.02 -57.83
N PRO A 17 20.20 -8.15 -57.73
CA PRO A 17 21.03 -9.01 -56.85
C PRO A 17 22.39 -8.39 -56.38
N LEU A 18 23.00 -9.03 -55.37
CA LEU A 18 24.43 -9.39 -55.12
C LEU A 18 25.64 -8.57 -55.65
N LEU A 19 26.59 -8.31 -54.72
CA LEU A 19 28.06 -8.37 -54.87
C LEU A 19 28.64 -8.28 -53.43
N GLY A 20 29.47 -9.14 -52.85
CA GLY A 20 30.10 -10.42 -53.16
C GLY A 20 30.80 -10.92 -51.87
N LYS A 21 30.97 -12.23 -51.68
CA LYS A 21 31.86 -12.86 -50.67
C LYS A 21 33.00 -13.56 -51.43
N PRO A 22 34.23 -13.73 -50.89
CA PRO A 22 34.61 -14.81 -49.92
C PRO A 22 35.80 -14.40 -49.00
N ALA A 23 36.48 -15.19 -48.17
CA ALA A 23 36.25 -16.30 -47.22
C ALA A 23 37.58 -16.48 -46.42
N ALA A 24 37.49 -16.91 -45.14
CA ALA A 24 38.53 -17.50 -44.26
C ALA A 24 39.81 -16.64 -43.95
N THR A 25 40.50 -16.69 -42.80
CA THR A 25 40.91 -17.81 -41.93
C THR A 25 41.45 -17.27 -40.58
N LEU A 26 41.38 -18.11 -39.53
CA LEU A 26 41.94 -17.96 -38.17
C LEU A 26 43.43 -17.54 -38.10
N LEU A 27 43.77 -16.65 -37.16
CA LEU A 27 45.00 -16.77 -36.36
C LEU A 27 44.88 -16.04 -34.99
N ASP A 28 45.16 -16.80 -33.95
CA ASP A 28 45.21 -16.46 -32.53
C ASP A 28 46.51 -15.69 -32.16
N ARG A 29 46.41 -14.61 -31.34
CA ARG A 29 47.34 -14.36 -30.22
C ARG A 29 47.02 -13.10 -29.39
N ARG A 30 46.53 -13.36 -28.17
CA ARG A 30 46.95 -12.81 -26.86
C ARG A 30 47.30 -11.30 -26.72
N ARG A 31 46.47 -10.59 -25.92
CA ARG A 31 46.80 -9.91 -24.63
C ARG A 31 45.96 -8.62 -24.46
N SER A 32 45.02 -8.64 -23.51
CA SER A 32 44.90 -7.64 -22.44
C SER A 32 43.66 -7.96 -21.59
N ILE A 33 43.87 -8.72 -20.53
CA ILE A 33 42.92 -8.83 -19.42
C ILE A 33 43.16 -7.58 -18.56
N SER A 34 42.35 -6.54 -18.73
CA SER A 34 42.13 -5.49 -17.72
C SER A 34 41.05 -4.53 -18.22
N SER A 35 39.78 -4.79 -17.88
CA SER A 35 38.69 -3.78 -17.90
C SER A 35 37.33 -4.29 -17.38
N SER A 36 37.18 -5.58 -17.05
CA SER A 36 35.88 -6.08 -16.58
C SER A 36 35.57 -5.79 -15.11
N THR A 37 36.56 -5.34 -14.32
CA THR A 37 36.37 -5.12 -12.87
C THR A 37 35.81 -3.73 -12.54
N THR A 38 35.92 -2.76 -13.45
CA THR A 38 35.49 -1.37 -13.18
C THR A 38 34.02 -1.12 -13.51
N ILE A 39 33.41 -1.90 -14.41
CA ILE A 39 32.02 -1.68 -14.84
C ILE A 39 30.98 -2.36 -13.92
N LEU A 40 31.38 -3.35 -13.12
CA LEU A 40 30.47 -4.04 -12.19
C LEU A 40 30.21 -3.30 -10.87
N GLN A 41 30.92 -2.21 -10.58
CA GLN A 41 30.70 -1.43 -9.34
C GLN A 41 29.73 -0.25 -9.51
N ALA A 42 29.41 0.17 -10.74
CA ALA A 42 28.56 1.34 -11.01
C ALA A 42 27.05 1.05 -11.01
N HIS A 43 26.63 -0.21 -10.91
CA HIS A 43 25.21 -0.63 -10.81
C HIS A 43 24.83 -1.14 -9.42
N ALA A 44 25.58 -0.78 -8.37
CA ALA A 44 25.05 -0.83 -7.02
C ALA A 44 24.08 0.33 -6.85
N GLY A 45 22.86 0.17 -7.39
CA GLY A 45 21.77 1.10 -7.19
C GLY A 45 21.68 1.47 -5.72
N HIS A 46 21.58 2.76 -5.43
CA HIS A 46 21.33 3.27 -4.09
C HIS A 46 20.14 2.48 -3.52
N ARG A 47 20.41 1.46 -2.69
CA ARG A 47 19.38 0.81 -1.89
C ARG A 47 18.90 1.91 -0.97
N LYS A 48 17.80 2.57 -1.33
CA LYS A 48 17.07 3.43 -0.40
C LYS A 48 16.92 2.61 0.86
N GLU A 49 17.46 3.09 1.97
CA GLU A 49 17.26 2.43 3.24
C GLU A 49 15.77 2.16 3.42
N PRO A 50 15.38 0.97 3.90
CA PRO A 50 13.98 0.62 4.02
C PRO A 50 13.27 1.69 4.84
N ASN A 51 12.23 2.32 4.28
CA ASN A 51 11.42 3.30 5.00
C ASN A 51 11.03 2.69 6.37
N PRO A 52 11.41 3.31 7.51
CA PRO A 52 11.13 2.76 8.83
C PRO A 52 9.65 2.43 9.05
N ALA A 53 8.74 3.25 8.50
CA ALA A 53 7.30 3.01 8.57
C ALA A 53 6.88 1.75 7.81
N PHE A 54 7.56 1.40 6.71
CA PHE A 54 7.30 0.18 5.94
C PHE A 54 7.73 -1.07 6.72
N ALA A 55 8.94 -1.06 7.30
CA ALA A 55 9.43 -2.15 8.13
C ALA A 55 8.51 -2.39 9.33
N ARG A 56 8.06 -1.30 9.97
CA ARG A 56 7.08 -1.33 11.06
C ARG A 56 5.76 -1.96 10.64
N ASN A 57 5.18 -1.51 9.53
CA ASN A 57 3.92 -2.06 9.02
C ASN A 57 4.02 -3.54 8.68
N LYS A 58 5.16 -3.99 8.13
CA LYS A 58 5.41 -5.41 7.89
C LYS A 58 5.32 -6.22 9.18
N LYS A 59 5.93 -5.72 10.27
CA LYS A 59 5.88 -6.36 11.60
C LYS A 59 4.47 -6.35 12.20
N ILE A 60 3.75 -5.24 12.11
CA ILE A 60 2.35 -5.12 12.56
C ILE A 60 1.46 -6.14 11.83
N VAL A 61 1.60 -6.25 10.50
CA VAL A 61 0.84 -7.22 9.69
C VAL A 61 1.17 -8.65 10.08
N GLU A 62 2.44 -8.98 10.30
CA GLU A 62 2.84 -10.32 10.72
C GLU A 62 2.23 -10.71 12.08
N LEU A 63 2.27 -9.80 13.06
CA LEU A 63 1.65 -10.03 14.36
C LEU A 63 0.12 -10.10 14.27
N GLY A 64 -0.50 -9.27 13.43
CA GLY A 64 -1.94 -9.29 13.20
C GLY A 64 -2.44 -10.61 12.64
N ARG A 65 -1.72 -11.19 11.68
CA ARG A 65 -2.00 -12.54 11.15
C ARG A 65 -1.89 -13.64 12.22
N LYS A 66 -1.04 -13.44 13.22
CA LYS A 66 -0.85 -14.34 14.37
C LYS A 66 -1.83 -14.07 15.51
N GLY A 67 -2.73 -13.09 15.39
CA GLY A 67 -3.66 -12.69 16.45
C GLY A 67 -3.00 -11.97 17.64
N LYS A 68 -1.74 -11.55 17.50
CA LYS A 68 -0.91 -10.95 18.56
C LYS A 68 -1.18 -9.46 18.71
N TRP A 69 -2.41 -9.12 19.08
CA TRP A 69 -2.88 -7.73 19.08
C TRP A 69 -2.18 -6.85 20.11
N LYS A 70 -1.82 -7.39 21.29
CA LYS A 70 -1.07 -6.64 22.31
C LYS A 70 0.33 -6.29 21.81
N GLU A 71 1.03 -7.25 21.22
CA GLU A 71 2.37 -7.02 20.68
C GLU A 71 2.37 -6.04 19.50
N MET A 72 1.28 -5.98 18.71
CA MET A 72 1.13 -4.95 17.69
C MET A 72 1.07 -3.55 18.31
N ILE A 73 0.26 -3.37 19.37
CA ILE A 73 0.11 -2.06 20.01
C ILE A 73 1.40 -1.68 20.76
N LEU A 74 2.13 -2.63 21.33
CA LEU A 74 3.44 -2.36 21.94
C LEU A 74 4.49 -1.83 20.93
N ILE A 75 4.31 -2.06 19.62
CA ILE A 75 5.16 -1.41 18.61
C ILE A 75 4.87 0.09 18.57
N HIS A 76 3.60 0.48 18.68
CA HIS A 76 3.21 1.90 18.75
C HIS A 76 3.80 2.56 19.99
N GLU A 77 3.71 1.94 21.17
CA GLU A 77 4.29 2.54 22.39
C GLU A 77 5.80 2.78 22.27
N LYS A 78 6.53 1.82 21.68
CA LYS A 78 7.99 1.89 21.54
C LYS A 78 8.44 2.87 20.45
N GLU A 79 7.64 3.08 19.43
CA GLU A 79 8.01 3.84 18.23
C GLU A 79 7.03 5.01 17.95
N LYS A 80 6.42 5.53 19.03
CA LYS A 80 5.30 6.47 18.97
C LYS A 80 5.61 7.73 18.16
N GLU A 81 6.79 8.31 18.36
CA GLU A 81 7.20 9.55 17.69
C GLU A 81 7.27 9.42 16.16
N GLY A 82 7.58 8.22 15.66
CA GLY A 82 7.65 7.92 14.23
C GLY A 82 6.36 7.39 13.63
N PHE A 83 5.26 7.31 14.40
CA PHE A 83 4.03 6.63 14.01
C PHE A 83 3.13 7.57 13.18
N ASN A 84 2.99 7.28 11.88
CA ASN A 84 2.19 8.09 10.96
C ASN A 84 0.78 7.53 10.74
N ASN A 85 -0.05 8.27 9.99
CA ASN A 85 -1.41 7.90 9.63
C ASN A 85 -1.50 6.49 9.02
N VAL A 86 -0.57 6.12 8.13
CA VAL A 86 -0.51 4.79 7.52
C VAL A 86 -0.23 3.69 8.57
N ASN A 87 0.59 3.97 9.59
CA ASN A 87 0.82 3.03 10.69
C ASN A 87 -0.44 2.85 11.55
N TYR A 88 -1.16 3.92 11.88
CA TYR A 88 -2.44 3.83 12.59
C TYR A 88 -3.47 3.05 11.76
N ALA A 89 -3.62 3.37 10.49
CA ALA A 89 -4.53 2.68 9.58
C ALA A 89 -4.21 1.19 9.49
N THR A 90 -2.93 0.85 9.33
CA THR A 90 -2.48 -0.56 9.29
C THR A 90 -2.82 -1.28 10.59
N THR A 91 -2.52 -0.67 11.74
CA THR A 91 -2.78 -1.25 13.05
C THR A 91 -4.28 -1.47 13.28
N MET A 92 -5.11 -0.43 13.07
CA MET A 92 -6.56 -0.54 13.16
C MET A 92 -7.13 -1.61 12.23
N SER A 93 -6.64 -1.66 10.99
CA SER A 93 -7.08 -2.66 10.01
C SER A 93 -6.75 -4.08 10.46
N GLN A 94 -5.59 -4.31 11.08
CA GLN A 94 -5.23 -5.60 11.64
C GLN A 94 -6.07 -5.92 12.88
N LEU A 95 -6.24 -4.97 13.81
CA LEU A 95 -7.10 -5.14 15.01
C LEU A 95 -8.51 -5.56 14.63
N GLY A 96 -9.14 -4.87 13.66
CA GLY A 96 -10.48 -5.20 13.17
C GLY A 96 -10.60 -6.53 12.40
N ARG A 97 -9.50 -7.25 12.15
CA ARG A 97 -9.50 -8.61 11.59
C ARG A 97 -9.32 -9.70 12.64
N ILE A 98 -8.81 -9.36 13.82
CA ILE A 98 -8.57 -10.31 14.90
C ILE A 98 -9.91 -10.63 15.56
N ARG A 99 -10.16 -11.92 15.81
CA ARG A 99 -11.45 -12.40 16.34
C ARG A 99 -11.79 -11.82 17.72
N PHE A 100 -10.77 -11.59 18.55
CA PHE A 100 -10.94 -11.06 19.89
C PHE A 100 -9.84 -10.05 20.21
N VAL A 101 -10.25 -8.82 20.48
CA VAL A 101 -9.44 -7.74 21.04
C VAL A 101 -10.19 -7.24 22.26
N ASP A 102 -9.53 -7.16 23.41
CA ASP A 102 -10.18 -6.66 24.62
C ASP A 102 -10.19 -5.14 24.61
N HIS A 103 -11.36 -4.54 24.35
CA HIS A 103 -11.52 -3.09 24.27
C HIS A 103 -11.44 -2.39 25.64
N ARG A 104 -11.50 -3.15 26.75
CA ARG A 104 -11.36 -2.62 28.10
C ARG A 104 -9.90 -2.56 28.54
N ASP A 105 -9.01 -3.25 27.83
CA ASP A 105 -7.59 -3.29 28.14
C ASP A 105 -6.98 -1.89 28.04
N PRO A 106 -6.23 -1.43 29.07
CA PRO A 106 -5.63 -0.10 29.07
C PRO A 106 -4.72 0.17 27.87
N LEU A 107 -4.02 -0.85 27.36
CA LEU A 107 -3.14 -0.71 26.20
C LEU A 107 -3.94 -0.40 24.93
N PHE A 108 -5.08 -1.07 24.75
CA PHE A 108 -5.97 -0.79 23.63
C PHE A 108 -6.56 0.62 23.71
N ARG A 109 -7.02 1.01 24.91
CA ARG A 109 -7.60 2.34 25.14
C ARG A 109 -6.60 3.46 24.92
N ALA A 110 -5.38 3.32 25.46
CA ALA A 110 -4.32 4.30 25.27
C ALA A 110 -3.96 4.48 23.79
N PHE A 111 -3.89 3.38 23.02
CA PHE A 111 -3.68 3.46 21.57
C PHE A 111 -4.84 4.15 20.85
N LEU A 112 -6.09 3.81 21.20
CA LEU A 112 -7.27 4.40 20.57
C LEU A 112 -7.39 5.90 20.88
N ASP A 113 -7.13 6.30 22.13
CA ASP A 113 -7.12 7.70 22.55
C ASP A 113 -6.03 8.49 21.84
N ASP A 114 -4.83 7.91 21.70
CA ASP A 114 -3.74 8.55 20.97
C ASP A 114 -4.08 8.75 19.49
N LEU A 115 -4.68 7.76 18.83
CA LEU A 115 -5.23 7.95 17.48
C LEU A 115 -6.23 9.10 17.43
N GLY A 116 -7.18 9.15 18.38
CA GLY A 116 -8.16 10.24 18.48
C GLY A 116 -7.50 11.61 18.61
N ASN A 117 -6.48 11.72 19.47
CA ASN A 117 -5.73 12.95 19.68
C ASN A 117 -4.95 13.38 18.42
N GLN A 118 -4.33 12.44 17.70
CA GLN A 118 -3.65 12.77 16.43
C GLN A 118 -4.64 13.27 15.37
N VAL A 119 -5.82 12.65 15.28
CA VAL A 119 -6.88 13.07 14.35
C VAL A 119 -7.40 14.45 14.70
N GLU A 120 -7.68 14.71 15.98
CA GLU A 120 -8.21 16.00 16.44
C GLU A 120 -7.19 17.13 16.25
N MET A 121 -5.92 16.87 16.53
CA MET A 121 -4.84 17.85 16.39
C MET A 121 -4.49 18.15 14.93
N ARG A 122 -4.51 17.15 14.05
CA ARG A 122 -3.95 17.27 12.68
C ARG A 122 -4.99 17.22 11.55
N GLY A 123 -6.19 16.74 11.85
CA GLY A 123 -7.34 16.73 10.94
C GLY A 123 -7.17 15.88 9.68
N LEU A 124 -7.98 16.20 8.66
CA LEU A 124 -8.08 15.43 7.42
C LEU A 124 -6.77 15.44 6.63
N ARG A 125 -6.04 16.56 6.60
CA ARG A 125 -4.78 16.67 5.84
C ARG A 125 -3.72 15.66 6.25
N TRP A 126 -3.66 15.35 7.55
CA TRP A 126 -2.73 14.34 8.05
C TRP A 126 -3.30 12.93 7.97
N MET A 127 -4.59 12.75 8.27
CA MET A 127 -5.17 11.41 8.23
C MET A 127 -5.28 10.89 6.80
N ASP A 128 -5.68 11.74 5.84
CA ASP A 128 -6.04 11.43 4.46
C ASP A 128 -7.30 10.54 4.30
N ALA A 129 -7.95 10.65 3.14
CA ALA A 129 -9.16 9.89 2.82
C ALA A 129 -8.92 8.38 2.79
N GLN A 130 -7.70 7.96 2.42
CA GLN A 130 -7.36 6.54 2.32
C GLN A 130 -7.33 5.87 3.70
N SER A 131 -6.65 6.48 4.66
CA SER A 131 -6.50 5.97 6.02
C SER A 131 -7.83 5.99 6.76
N ILE A 132 -8.67 7.02 6.56
CA ILE A 132 -10.06 7.02 7.05
C ILE A 132 -10.80 5.79 6.52
N GLY A 133 -10.78 5.56 5.20
CA GLY A 133 -11.42 4.39 4.59
C GLY A 133 -10.85 3.03 5.04
N ILE A 134 -9.67 3.00 5.68
CA ILE A 134 -9.10 1.79 6.28
C ILE A 134 -9.51 1.65 7.75
N ILE A 135 -9.54 2.74 8.50
CA ILE A 135 -9.86 2.78 9.93
C ILE A 135 -11.35 2.58 10.18
N MET A 136 -12.21 3.22 9.38
CA MET A 136 -13.67 3.22 9.57
C MET A 136 -14.27 1.81 9.58
N PRO A 137 -13.91 0.90 8.64
CA PRO A 137 -14.37 -0.48 8.73
C PRO A 137 -13.90 -1.23 9.99
N ALA A 138 -12.72 -0.90 10.52
CA ALA A 138 -12.22 -1.51 11.74
C ALA A 138 -13.02 -1.04 12.97
N ILE A 139 -13.33 0.26 13.07
CA ILE A 139 -14.25 0.82 14.07
C ILE A 139 -15.60 0.08 14.03
N ALA A 140 -16.15 -0.13 12.83
CA ALA A 140 -17.44 -0.79 12.67
C ALA A 140 -17.41 -2.30 12.98
N LYS A 141 -16.33 -3.01 12.62
CA LYS A 141 -16.18 -4.44 12.94
C LYS A 141 -16.01 -4.70 14.43
N MET A 142 -15.32 -3.81 15.13
CA MET A 142 -15.12 -3.87 16.58
C MET A 142 -16.26 -3.23 17.38
N ASN A 143 -17.30 -2.70 16.72
CA ASN A 143 -18.44 -2.02 17.35
C ASN A 143 -18.03 -0.87 18.31
N LEU A 144 -17.07 -0.05 17.90
CA LEU A 144 -16.51 1.02 18.73
C LEU A 144 -17.33 2.32 18.66
N ARG A 145 -18.62 2.26 18.33
CA ARG A 145 -19.47 3.45 18.06
C ARG A 145 -19.40 4.51 19.17
N ASN A 146 -19.36 4.08 20.43
CA ASN A 146 -19.45 4.97 21.58
C ASN A 146 -18.08 5.50 22.05
N GLU A 147 -16.98 5.02 21.46
CA GLU A 147 -15.63 5.47 21.81
C GLU A 147 -15.40 6.92 21.34
N ARG A 148 -14.63 7.68 22.12
CA ARG A 148 -14.31 9.09 21.81
C ARG A 148 -13.71 9.23 20.42
N THR A 149 -12.74 8.38 20.09
CA THR A 149 -12.04 8.38 18.78
C THR A 149 -12.99 8.15 17.62
N SER A 150 -14.02 7.31 17.79
CA SER A 150 -15.04 7.11 16.76
C SER A 150 -15.86 8.37 16.53
N LYS A 151 -16.28 9.06 17.59
CA LYS A 151 -17.01 10.34 17.48
C LYS A 151 -16.19 11.40 16.77
N ILE A 152 -14.89 11.49 17.07
CA ILE A 152 -13.95 12.39 16.39
C ILE A 152 -13.87 12.05 14.90
N LEU A 153 -13.72 10.77 14.55
CA LEU A 153 -13.66 10.33 13.15
C LEU A 153 -14.97 10.60 12.39
N PHE A 154 -16.13 10.37 13.00
CA PHE A 154 -17.41 10.69 12.37
C PHE A 154 -17.55 12.20 12.13
N SER A 155 -17.21 13.02 13.13
CA SER A 155 -17.24 14.47 12.99
C SER A 155 -16.29 14.96 11.89
N LEU A 156 -15.10 14.36 11.77
CA LEU A 156 -14.17 14.66 10.69
C LEU A 156 -14.76 14.29 9.32
N VAL A 157 -15.36 13.11 9.20
CA VAL A 157 -15.99 12.64 7.96
C VAL A 157 -17.16 13.54 7.56
N GLU A 158 -18.01 13.90 8.51
CA GLU A 158 -19.15 14.79 8.29
C GLU A 158 -18.69 16.18 7.82
N LYS A 159 -17.75 16.78 8.57
CA LYS A 159 -17.22 18.12 8.28
C LYS A 159 -16.52 18.21 6.93
N HIS A 160 -15.89 17.12 6.48
CA HIS A 160 -15.08 17.09 5.25
C HIS A 160 -15.64 16.14 4.18
N ALA A 161 -16.94 15.86 4.19
CA ALA A 161 -17.54 14.88 3.28
C ALA A 161 -17.26 15.18 1.79
N GLU A 162 -17.36 16.45 1.38
CA GLU A 162 -17.06 16.85 0.01
C GLU A 162 -15.59 16.68 -0.38
N GLU A 163 -14.67 17.05 0.51
CA GLU A 163 -13.21 16.91 0.31
C GLU A 163 -12.83 15.43 0.22
N LEU A 164 -13.41 14.59 1.09
CA LEU A 164 -13.25 13.15 1.04
C LEU A 164 -13.71 12.57 -0.30
N VAL A 165 -14.89 12.95 -0.80
CA VAL A 165 -15.39 12.45 -2.10
C VAL A 165 -14.53 12.92 -3.27
N LYS A 166 -13.98 14.14 -3.22
CA LYS A 166 -13.11 14.69 -4.27
C LYS A 166 -11.73 14.03 -4.31
N GLU A 167 -11.12 13.79 -3.15
CA GLU A 167 -9.73 13.32 -3.04
C GLU A 167 -9.61 11.80 -2.84
N GLY A 168 -10.64 11.19 -2.27
CA GLY A 168 -10.67 9.78 -1.93
C GLY A 168 -10.92 8.89 -3.13
N ASN A 169 -10.22 7.75 -3.18
CA ASN A 169 -10.54 6.73 -4.17
C ASN A 169 -11.90 6.05 -3.84
N PRO A 170 -12.60 5.48 -4.85
CA PRO A 170 -13.93 4.88 -4.65
C PRO A 170 -14.00 3.82 -3.55
N LYS A 171 -12.93 3.05 -3.36
CA LYS A 171 -12.86 2.00 -2.33
C LYS A 171 -12.85 2.59 -0.92
N SER A 172 -12.07 3.64 -0.70
CA SER A 172 -12.01 4.34 0.59
C SER A 172 -13.36 4.96 0.95
N ILE A 173 -14.05 5.57 -0.01
CA ILE A 173 -15.39 6.13 0.21
C ILE A 173 -16.40 5.05 0.51
N SER A 174 -16.41 3.97 -0.28
CA SER A 174 -17.33 2.84 -0.06
C SER A 174 -17.15 2.22 1.33
N HIS A 175 -15.91 2.09 1.80
CA HIS A 175 -15.62 1.59 3.15
C HIS A 175 -16.10 2.53 4.26
N THR A 176 -15.90 3.84 4.11
CA THR A 176 -16.38 4.85 5.05
C THR A 176 -17.90 4.80 5.14
N VAL A 177 -18.61 4.81 4.01
CA VAL A 177 -20.07 4.73 3.95
C VAL A 177 -20.59 3.44 4.57
N TRP A 178 -19.98 2.29 4.24
CA TRP A 178 -20.34 1.00 4.85
C TRP A 178 -20.20 1.02 6.37
N ALA A 179 -19.13 1.64 6.88
CA ALA A 179 -18.91 1.75 8.33
C ALA A 179 -19.98 2.61 9.00
N CYS A 180 -20.34 3.75 8.41
CA CYS A 180 -21.41 4.60 8.93
C CYS A 180 -22.75 3.84 8.96
N ALA A 181 -23.12 3.23 7.83
CA ALA A 181 -24.35 2.44 7.73
C ALA A 181 -24.40 1.29 8.74
N LYS A 182 -23.28 0.55 8.92
CA LYS A 182 -23.20 -0.55 9.88
C LYS A 182 -23.37 -0.10 11.33
N LEU A 183 -22.95 1.13 11.65
CA LEU A 183 -23.03 1.68 13.01
C LEU A 183 -24.31 2.50 13.25
N GLY A 184 -25.08 2.77 12.20
CA GLY A 184 -26.32 3.55 12.26
C GLY A 184 -26.06 5.02 12.61
N VAL A 185 -25.06 5.61 11.94
CA VAL A 185 -24.72 7.03 11.99
C VAL A 185 -24.86 7.66 10.61
#